data_AF-A0A964N728-F1
#
_entry.id   AF-A0A964N728-F1
#
_cell.length_a   1.000
_cell.length_b   1.000
_cell.length_c   1.000
_cell.angle_alpha   90.00
_cell.angle_beta   90.00
_cell.angle_gamma   90.00
#
_symmetry.space_group_name_H-M   'P 1'
#
loop_
_entity.id
_entity.type
_entity.pdbx_description
1 polymer ?
#
loop_
_entity_poly.entity_id
_entity_poly.type
_entity_poly.pdbx_seq_one_letter_code
_entity_poly.pdbx_strand_id
1 'polypeptide(L)'
;MGLLEHTQGPPLDRMTEWTPSELRRVVVRMNDGEVVQVGTAPNRDGALVLARTVIAEIEEPRGEWPLVGERLLRPESIVSVDVLTVT
;
A
#
# COMPACT_ATOMS: atom_id res chain seq x y z
N MET A 1 9.15 42.24 37.03
CA MET A 1 9.26 40.86 37.55
C MET A 1 7.86 40.25 37.40
N GLY A 2 7.55 39.26 36.57
CA GLY A 2 8.36 38.38 35.74
C GLY A 2 7.78 38.27 34.32
N LEU A 3 8.70 38.06 33.39
CA LEU A 3 8.49 37.85 31.97
C LEU A 3 7.78 36.50 31.77
N LEU A 4 6.83 36.45 30.85
CA LEU A 4 6.13 35.24 30.45
C LEU A 4 7.13 34.39 29.64
N GLU A 5 7.90 33.54 30.30
CA GLU A 5 8.76 32.54 29.65
C GLU A 5 7.87 31.41 29.11
N HIS A 6 7.21 31.68 28.00
CA HIS A 6 6.65 30.63 27.16
C HIS A 6 7.83 29.91 26.49
N THR A 7 8.30 28.84 27.12
CA THR A 7 9.18 27.85 26.49
C THR A 7 8.47 27.28 25.27
N GLN A 8 8.80 27.84 24.11
CA GLN A 8 8.34 27.39 22.82
C GLN A 8 8.85 25.96 22.63
N GLY A 9 7.95 24.97 22.79
CA GLY A 9 8.22 23.58 22.45
C GLY A 9 8.66 23.48 20.99
N PRO A 10 9.35 22.38 20.61
CA PRO A 10 9.84 22.20 19.24
C PRO A 10 8.69 22.42 18.25
N PRO A 11 8.93 23.15 17.15
CA PRO A 11 7.87 23.45 16.21
C PRO A 11 7.28 22.14 15.70
N LEU A 12 5.94 22.07 15.69
CA LEU A 12 5.13 20.96 15.16
C LEU A 12 5.25 20.85 13.62
N ASP A 13 6.32 21.43 13.06
CA ASP A 13 6.63 21.63 11.64
C ASP A 13 7.41 20.42 11.10
N ARG A 14 6.91 19.21 11.37
CA ARG A 14 7.50 17.96 10.85
C ARG A 14 6.51 16.92 10.37
N MET A 15 5.20 17.17 10.48
CA MET A 15 4.20 16.13 10.18
C MET A 15 3.46 16.35 8.85
N THR A 16 3.78 17.40 8.08
CA THR A 16 3.16 17.64 6.77
C THR A 16 4.17 18.18 5.78
N GLU A 17 5.38 17.61 5.79
CA GLU A 17 6.10 17.44 4.53
C GLU A 17 5.27 16.45 3.69
N TRP A 18 4.23 16.97 3.02
CA TRP A 18 3.64 16.27 1.88
C TRP A 18 4.77 16.15 0.86
N THR A 19 5.56 15.09 1.00
CA THR A 19 6.29 14.54 -0.13
C THR A 19 5.28 14.41 -1.26
N PRO A 20 5.58 14.91 -2.48
CA PRO A 20 4.68 14.74 -3.61
C PRO A 20 4.34 13.26 -3.65
N SER A 21 3.04 12.97 -3.47
CA SER A 21 2.59 11.61 -3.23
C SER A 21 3.06 10.76 -4.39
N GLU A 22 4.08 9.92 -4.16
CA GLU A 22 4.54 8.96 -5.15
C GLU A 22 3.50 7.86 -5.21
N LEU A 23 2.33 8.18 -5.79
CA LEU A 23 1.21 7.29 -5.91
C LEU A 23 1.72 5.99 -6.50
N ARG A 24 1.54 4.92 -5.73
CA ARG A 24 1.94 3.58 -6.12
C ARG A 24 0.69 2.75 -6.36
N ARG A 25 0.72 1.95 -7.41
CA ARG A 25 -0.33 1.00 -7.75
C ARG A 25 0.18 -0.40 -7.45
N VAL A 26 -0.62 -1.17 -6.72
CA VAL A 26 -0.34 -2.58 -6.46
C VAL A 26 -1.15 -3.41 -7.44
N VAL A 27 -0.49 -4.31 -8.15
CA VAL A 27 -1.12 -5.20 -9.12
C VAL A 27 -0.68 -6.64 -8.90
N VAL A 28 -1.58 -7.58 -9.17
CA VAL A 28 -1.28 -9.01 -9.21
C VAL A 28 -1.15 -9.43 -10.65
N ARG A 29 -0.04 -10.08 -11.00
CA ARG A 29 0.17 -10.67 -12.33
C ARG A 29 -0.20 -12.14 -12.30
N MET A 30 -1.00 -12.54 -13.26
CA MET A 30 -1.43 -13.91 -13.47
C MET A 30 -0.52 -14.60 -14.49
N ASN A 31 -0.48 -15.93 -14.46
CA ASN A 31 0.33 -16.73 -15.39
C ASN A 31 -0.13 -16.62 -16.86
N ASP A 32 -1.40 -16.28 -17.08
CA ASP A 32 -1.97 -16.00 -18.42
C ASP A 32 -1.53 -14.63 -18.98
N GLY A 33 -0.81 -13.83 -18.18
CA GLY A 33 -0.40 -12.48 -18.55
C GLY A 33 -1.40 -11.39 -18.14
N GLU A 34 -2.58 -11.78 -17.63
CA GLU A 34 -3.55 -10.86 -17.05
C GLU A 34 -2.98 -10.13 -15.83
N VAL A 35 -3.34 -8.86 -15.67
CA VAL A 35 -2.91 -8.03 -14.53
C VAL A 35 -4.14 -7.47 -13.83
N VAL A 36 -4.29 -7.81 -12.54
CA VAL A 36 -5.42 -7.38 -11.71
C VAL A 36 -4.96 -6.27 -10.79
N GLN A 37 -5.64 -5.12 -10.83
CA GLN A 37 -5.35 -4.05 -9.87
C GLN A 37 -5.92 -4.40 -8.51
N VAL A 38 -5.07 -4.33 -7.50
CA VAL A 38 -5.46 -4.49 -6.10
C VAL A 38 -5.92 -3.16 -5.51
N GLY A 39 -5.14 -2.10 -5.76
CA GLY A 39 -5.38 -0.81 -5.17
C GLY A 39 -4.23 0.16 -5.39
N THR A 40 -4.35 1.34 -4.80
CA THR A 40 -3.37 2.41 -4.86
C THR A 40 -3.01 2.88 -3.45
N ALA A 41 -1.74 3.23 -3.25
CA ALA A 41 -1.25 3.81 -2.00
C ALA A 41 -0.57 5.15 -2.27
N PRO A 42 -0.58 6.08 -1.31
CA PRO A 42 0.00 7.41 -1.47
C PRO A 42 1.54 7.41 -1.56
N ASN A 43 2.19 6.31 -1.21
CA ASN A 43 3.64 6.15 -1.23
C ASN A 43 4.04 4.67 -1.32
N ARG A 44 5.34 4.42 -1.50
CA ARG A 44 5.90 3.07 -1.63
C ARG A 44 5.71 2.20 -0.39
N ASP A 45 5.86 2.77 0.81
CA ASP A 45 5.70 2.01 2.05
C ASP A 45 4.25 1.49 2.19
N GLY A 46 3.27 2.38 2.00
CA GLY A 46 1.85 2.02 2.00
C GLY A 46 1.50 0.98 0.93
N ALA A 47 2.11 1.07 -0.26
CA ALA A 47 1.91 0.05 -1.29
C ALA A 47 2.54 -1.30 -0.93
N LEU A 48 3.69 -1.31 -0.25
CA LEU A 48 4.30 -2.54 0.24
C LEU A 48 3.45 -3.19 1.34
N VAL A 49 2.88 -2.39 2.25
CA VAL A 49 1.93 -2.87 3.25
C VAL A 49 0.72 -3.52 2.57
N LEU A 50 0.11 -2.83 1.60
CA LEU A 50 -1.02 -3.36 0.84
C LEU A 50 -0.65 -4.66 0.11
N ALA A 51 0.50 -4.71 -0.55
CA ALA A 51 0.98 -5.90 -1.25
C ALA A 51 1.17 -7.08 -0.28
N ARG A 52 1.77 -6.86 0.90
CA ARG A 52 1.98 -7.89 1.92
C ARG A 52 0.67 -8.43 2.49
N THR A 53 -0.31 -7.55 2.73
CA THR A 53 -1.65 -7.97 3.15
C THR A 53 -2.28 -8.89 2.11
N VAL A 54 -2.17 -8.53 0.83
CA VAL A 54 -2.72 -9.36 -0.26
C VAL A 54 -1.99 -10.70 -0.37
N ILE A 55 -0.67 -10.72 -0.23
CA ILE A 55 0.11 -11.97 -0.21
C ILE A 55 -0.38 -12.88 0.94
N ALA A 56 -0.58 -12.34 2.14
CA ALA A 56 -1.06 -13.12 3.28
C ALA A 56 -2.46 -13.73 3.02
N GLU A 57 -3.39 -12.96 2.43
CA GLU A 57 -4.71 -13.47 2.04
C GLU A 57 -4.64 -14.55 0.95
N ILE A 58 -3.64 -14.46 0.05
CA ILE A 58 -3.39 -15.47 -0.99
C ILE A 58 -2.79 -16.75 -0.41
N GLU A 59 -1.88 -16.65 0.55
CA GLU A 59 -1.19 -17.80 1.15
C GLU A 59 -2.08 -18.63 2.08
N GLU A 60 -3.01 -17.99 2.80
CA GLU A 60 -3.92 -18.66 3.72
C GLU A 60 -5.40 -18.42 3.36
N PRO A 61 -5.87 -18.96 2.21
CA PRO A 61 -7.27 -18.81 1.82
C PRO A 61 -8.17 -19.57 2.81
N ARG A 62 -9.09 -18.87 3.47
CA ARG A 62 -10.01 -19.43 4.49
C ARG A 62 -11.12 -20.32 3.91
N GLY A 63 -10.85 -21.02 2.82
CA GLY A 63 -11.77 -21.94 2.14
C GLY A 63 -12.36 -21.39 0.83
N GLU A 64 -12.34 -20.08 0.63
CA GLU A 64 -12.72 -19.39 -0.61
C GLU A 64 -11.51 -18.69 -1.23
N TRP A 65 -11.52 -18.52 -2.55
CA TRP A 65 -10.43 -17.84 -3.25
C TRP A 65 -10.28 -16.40 -2.74
N PRO A 66 -9.06 -15.88 -2.57
CA PRO A 66 -8.84 -14.53 -2.11
C PRO A 66 -9.50 -13.52 -3.06
N LEU A 67 -10.31 -12.62 -2.49
CA LEU A 67 -10.88 -11.49 -3.21
C LEU A 67 -9.82 -10.38 -3.30
N VAL A 68 -9.34 -10.14 -4.51
CA VAL A 68 -8.35 -9.10 -4.81
C VAL A 68 -9.01 -8.05 -5.71
N GLY A 69 -9.27 -6.87 -5.15
CA GLY A 69 -10.11 -5.87 -5.80
C GLY A 69 -11.55 -6.38 -5.93
N GLU A 70 -12.00 -6.65 -7.15
CA GLU A 70 -13.36 -7.15 -7.48
C GLU A 70 -13.34 -8.58 -8.04
N ARG A 71 -12.21 -9.30 -7.95
CA ARG A 71 -12.07 -10.64 -8.52
C ARG A 71 -11.54 -11.63 -7.50
N LEU A 72 -12.12 -12.84 -7.52
CA LEU A 72 -11.62 -13.99 -6.77
C LEU A 72 -10.47 -14.61 -7.57
N LEU A 73 -9.26 -14.63 -7.00
CA LEU A 73 -8.07 -15.11 -7.71
C LEU A 73 -7.65 -16.47 -7.20
N ARG A 74 -7.26 -17.37 -8.11
CA ARG A 74 -6.68 -18.64 -7.73
C ARG A 74 -5.21 -18.46 -7.35
N PRO A 75 -4.75 -18.85 -6.14
CA PRO A 75 -3.38 -18.64 -5.69
C PRO A 75 -2.31 -19.21 -6.63
N GLU A 76 -2.50 -20.45 -7.11
CA GLU A 76 -1.60 -21.12 -8.07
C GLU A 76 -1.49 -20.41 -9.43
N SER A 77 -2.43 -19.52 -9.76
CA SER A 77 -2.40 -18.78 -11.02
C SER A 77 -1.61 -17.48 -10.91
N ILE A 78 -1.19 -17.07 -9.71
CA ILE A 78 -0.48 -15.83 -9.44
C ILE A 78 1.02 -16.05 -9.66
N VAL A 79 1.63 -15.15 -10.42
CA VAL A 79 3.07 -15.14 -10.69
C VAL A 79 3.80 -14.16 -9.77
N SER A 80 3.24 -12.96 -9.60
CA SER A 80 3.87 -11.90 -8.80
C SER A 80 2.85 -10.87 -8.31
N VAL A 81 3.22 -10.16 -7.24
CA VAL A 81 2.57 -8.92 -6.80
C VAL A 81 3.54 -7.78 -7.01
N ASP A 82 3.20 -6.87 -7.91
CA ASP A 82 4.05 -5.78 -8.35
C ASP A 82 3.59 -4.43 -7.75
N VAL A 83 4.57 -3.62 -7.34
CA VAL A 83 4.35 -2.24 -6.88
C VAL A 83 4.87 -1.29 -7.96
N LEU A 84 3.94 -0.71 -8.71
CA LEU A 84 4.22 0.18 -9.84
C LEU A 84 4.10 1.64 -9.41
N THR A 85 4.92 2.51 -10.00
CA THR A 85 4.73 3.97 -9.88
C THR A 85 3.60 4.39 -10.81
N VAL A 86 2.65 5.19 -10.32
CA VAL A 86 1.65 5.86 -11.15
C VAL A 86 2.33 7.11 -11.72
N THR A 87 2.65 7.07 -13.01
CA THR A 87 3.25 8.19 -13.74
C THR A 87 2.17 8.97 -14.48
#